data_AF-A0A6J4XAR9-F1
#
_entry.id   AF-A0A6J4XAR9-F1
#
_cell.length_a   1.000
_cell.length_b   1.000
_cell.length_c   1.000
_cell.angle_alpha   90.00
_cell.angle_beta   90.00
_cell.angle_gamma   90.00
#
_symmetry.space_group_name_H-M   'P 1'
#
loop_
_entity.id
_entity.type
_entity.pdbx_description
1 polymer ?
#
loop_
_entity_poly.entity_id
_entity_poly.type
_entity_poly.pdbx_seq_one_letter_code
_entity_poly.pdbx_strand_id
1 'polypeptide(L)'
;MVSAGHYLAADAARGILDAGGNAADAGVCGGICLAVLLSEYVNFAGMAPIIYRDVMKCPKSVTSFPSMRATPHTWPVCTAI
;
A
#
# COMPACT_ATOMS: atom_id res chain seq x y z
N MET A 1 1.10 -11.85 -9.69
CA MET A 1 2.53 -11.47 -9.88
C MET A 1 2.85 -10.37 -8.90
N VAL A 2 4.06 -10.36 -8.34
CA VAL A 2 4.53 -9.36 -7.36
C VAL A 2 5.83 -8.74 -7.87
N SER A 3 6.00 -7.44 -7.67
CA SER A 3 7.24 -6.71 -7.93
C SER A 3 7.41 -5.64 -6.85
N ALA A 4 8.62 -5.48 -6.30
CA ALA A 4 8.93 -4.51 -5.27
C ALA A 4 10.37 -4.01 -5.40
N GLY A 5 10.69 -2.87 -4.79
CA GLY A 5 12.04 -2.29 -4.77
C GLY A 5 13.06 -3.10 -3.96
N HIS A 6 12.62 -4.10 -3.21
CA HIS A 6 13.48 -5.01 -2.45
C HIS A 6 13.02 -6.46 -2.63
N TYR A 7 13.94 -7.38 -2.94
CA TYR A 7 13.59 -8.77 -3.25
C TYR A 7 12.92 -9.50 -2.08
N LEU A 8 13.39 -9.29 -0.83
CA LEU A 8 12.74 -9.85 0.37
C LEU A 8 11.31 -9.32 0.59
N ALA A 9 11.01 -8.08 0.20
CA ALA A 9 9.66 -7.56 0.28
C ALA A 9 8.75 -8.19 -0.79
N ALA A 10 9.29 -8.42 -2.00
CA ALA A 10 8.57 -9.13 -3.06
C ALA A 10 8.30 -10.59 -2.69
N ASP A 11 9.25 -11.26 -2.04
CA ASP A 11 9.11 -12.65 -1.58
C ASP A 11 8.08 -12.77 -0.46
N ALA A 12 8.13 -11.90 0.55
CA ALA A 12 7.14 -11.85 1.63
C ALA A 12 5.71 -11.62 1.09
N ALA A 13 5.55 -10.64 0.19
CA ALA A 13 4.26 -10.38 -0.46
C ALA A 13 3.80 -11.53 -1.36
N ARG A 14 4.73 -12.27 -1.99
CA ARG A 14 4.39 -13.49 -2.73
C ARG A 14 3.90 -14.59 -1.80
N GLY A 15 4.51 -14.75 -0.63
CA GLY A 15 4.03 -15.67 0.41
C GLY A 15 2.57 -15.43 0.82
N ILE A 16 2.12 -14.17 0.88
CA ILE A 16 0.71 -13.84 1.15
C ILE A 16 -0.23 -14.30 0.03
N LEU A 17 0.18 -14.14 -1.23
CA LEU A 17 -0.60 -14.65 -2.36
C LEU A 17 -0.64 -16.19 -2.36
N ASP A 18 0.49 -16.83 -2.08
CA ASP A 18 0.60 -18.29 -2.02
C ASP A 18 -0.23 -18.86 -0.84
N ALA A 19 -0.43 -18.08 0.22
CA ALA A 19 -1.34 -18.39 1.34
C ALA A 19 -2.83 -18.14 1.03
N GLY A 20 -3.17 -17.69 -0.18
CA GLY A 20 -4.55 -17.42 -0.60
C GLY A 20 -5.04 -15.99 -0.33
N GLY A 21 -4.15 -15.07 0.04
CA GLY A 21 -4.46 -13.65 0.19
C GLY A 21 -4.72 -12.95 -1.15
N ASN A 22 -5.39 -11.80 -1.10
CA ASN A 22 -5.69 -11.00 -2.30
C ASN A 22 -4.53 -10.03 -2.64
N ALA A 23 -4.68 -9.30 -3.75
CA ALA A 23 -3.66 -8.33 -4.20
C ALA A 23 -3.47 -7.14 -3.23
N ALA A 24 -4.50 -6.74 -2.49
CA ALA A 24 -4.40 -5.70 -1.47
C ALA A 24 -3.61 -6.21 -0.25
N ASP A 25 -3.89 -7.42 0.23
CA ASP A 25 -3.18 -8.03 1.36
C ASP A 25 -1.68 -8.16 1.07
N ALA A 26 -1.34 -8.64 -0.13
CA ALA A 26 0.04 -8.72 -0.60
C ALA A 26 0.70 -7.34 -0.71
N GLY A 27 -0.04 -6.33 -1.18
CA GLY A 27 0.44 -4.94 -1.23
C GLY A 27 0.74 -4.34 0.14
N VAL A 28 -0.12 -4.59 1.13
CA VAL A 28 0.05 -4.13 2.52
C VAL A 28 1.26 -4.82 3.16
N CYS A 29 1.38 -6.14 3.02
CA CYS A 29 2.55 -6.89 3.50
C CYS A 29 3.85 -6.35 2.90
N GLY A 30 3.89 -6.20 1.56
CA GLY A 30 5.06 -5.66 0.86
C GLY A 30 5.41 -4.24 1.30
N GLY A 31 4.41 -3.37 1.51
CA GLY A 31 4.61 -2.01 2.00
C GLY A 31 5.20 -1.94 3.40
N ILE A 32 4.74 -2.80 4.32
CA ILE A 32 5.30 -2.90 5.67
C ILE A 32 6.74 -3.45 5.63
N CYS A 33 7.00 -4.47 4.82
CA CYS A 33 8.35 -5.00 4.63
C CYS A 33 9.30 -3.93 4.06
N LEU A 34 8.85 -3.12 3.10
CA LEU A 34 9.64 -2.01 2.57
C LEU A 34 9.94 -0.95 3.63
N ALA A 35 9.03 -0.68 4.57
CA ALA A 35 9.29 0.24 5.67
C ALA A 35 10.43 -0.23 6.60
N VAL A 36 10.69 -1.54 6.66
CA VAL A 36 11.80 -2.12 7.44
C VAL A 36 13.07 -2.24 6.60
N LEU A 37 12.95 -2.79 5.39
CA LEU A 37 14.09 -3.14 4.52
C LEU A 37 14.68 -1.92 3.80
N LEU A 38 13.86 -0.89 3.57
CA LEU A 38 14.21 0.33 2.83
C LEU A 38 13.78 1.58 3.63
N SER A 39 14.07 1.59 4.93
CA SER A 39 13.58 2.57 5.91
C SER A 39 13.97 4.03 5.62
N GLU A 40 15.03 4.23 4.82
CA GLU A 40 15.45 5.55 4.35
C GLU A 40 14.52 6.14 3.27
N TYR A 41 13.75 5.29 2.57
CA TYR A 41 12.83 5.69 1.50
C TYR A 41 11.36 5.52 1.90
N VAL A 42 11.03 4.48 2.67
CA VAL A 42 9.65 4.14 3.05
C VAL A 42 9.58 4.06 4.57
N ASN A 43 8.55 4.65 5.17
CA ASN A 43 8.30 4.54 6.60
C ASN A 43 6.80 4.39 6.86
N PHE A 44 6.45 3.70 7.95
CA PHE A 44 5.05 3.45 8.31
C PHE A 44 4.26 4.74 8.62
N ALA A 45 4.92 5.75 9.19
CA ALA A 45 4.33 7.07 9.47
C ALA A 45 4.50 8.07 8.31
N GLY A 46 5.00 7.62 7.16
CA GLY A 46 5.14 8.42 5.95
C GLY A 46 3.83 8.51 5.16
N MET A 47 3.94 8.91 3.89
CA MET A 47 2.81 8.99 2.97
C MET A 47 3.04 8.06 1.80
N ALA A 48 2.04 7.24 1.45
CA ALA A 48 2.11 6.30 0.34
C ALA A 48 0.84 6.37 -0.52
N PRO A 49 0.89 7.02 -1.70
CA PRO A 49 -0.19 6.96 -2.66
C PRO A 49 -0.40 5.54 -3.18
N ILE A 50 -1.62 5.02 -3.10
CA ILE A 50 -1.95 3.66 -3.56
C ILE A 50 -3.00 3.74 -4.66
N ILE A 51 -2.78 3.03 -5.75
CA ILE A 51 -3.77 2.84 -6.82
C ILE A 51 -4.25 1.39 -6.75
N TYR A 52 -5.56 1.22 -6.57
CA TYR A 52 -6.20 -0.08 -6.45
C TYR A 52 -7.28 -0.26 -7.51
N ARG A 53 -7.31 -1.45 -8.14
CA ARG A 53 -8.37 -1.86 -9.04
C ARG A 53 -9.11 -3.02 -8.42
N ASP A 54 -10.35 -2.76 -8.03
CA ASP A 54 -11.23 -3.77 -7.48
C ASP A 54 -12.08 -4.41 -8.58
N VAL A 55 -11.91 -5.71 -8.78
CA VAL A 55 -12.65 -6.48 -9.76
C VAL A 55 -14.05 -6.88 -9.26
N MET A 56 -14.31 -6.83 -7.95
CA MET A 56 -15.60 -7.24 -7.37
C MET A 56 -16.63 -6.11 -7.38
N LYS A 57 -16.20 -4.85 -7.21
CA LYS A 57 -17.11 -3.70 -7.11
C LYS A 57 -17.53 -3.17 -8.49
N CYS A 58 -16.56 -2.83 -9.34
CA CYS A 58 -16.80 -2.45 -10.73
C CYS A 58 -15.51 -2.69 -11.56
N PRO A 59 -15.54 -3.55 -12.59
CA PRO A 59 -14.32 -4.00 -13.29
C PRO A 59 -13.58 -2.90 -14.07
N LYS A 60 -14.18 -1.71 -14.20
CA LYS A 60 -13.58 -0.54 -14.85
C LYS A 60 -13.15 0.54 -13.86
N SER A 61 -13.50 0.39 -12.58
CA SER A 61 -13.23 1.40 -11.56
C SER A 61 -11.80 1.28 -11.04
N VAL A 62 -11.11 2.42 -10.98
CA VAL A 62 -9.79 2.58 -10.37
C VAL A 62 -9.98 3.51 -9.19
N THR A 63 -9.57 3.08 -8.00
CA THR A 63 -9.61 3.91 -6.80
C THR A 63 -8.19 4.33 -6.43
N SER A 64 -7.97 5.63 -6.29
CA SER A 64 -6.76 6.18 -5.70
C SER A 64 -6.98 6.44 -4.22
N PHE A 65 -6.03 6.04 -3.39
CA PHE A 65 -5.97 6.40 -1.98
C PHE A 65 -4.86 7.45 -1.82
N PRO A 66 -5.21 8.74 -1.79
CA PRO A 66 -4.24 9.80 -1.54
C PRO A 66 -3.90 9.78 -0.05
N SER A 67 -2.88 9.02 0.32
CA SER A 67 -2.25 9.20 1.62
C SER A 67 -1.51 10.54 1.57
N MET A 68 -2.09 11.61 2.14
CA MET A 68 -1.49 12.95 2.18
C MET A 68 -1.35 13.42 3.63
N ARG A 69 -0.15 13.89 4.04
CA ARG A 69 0.07 14.33 5.42
C ARG A 69 -0.63 15.66 5.58
N ALA A 70 -1.75 15.69 6.31
CA ALA A 70 -2.30 16.96 6.75
C ALA A 70 -1.34 17.58 7.77
N THR A 71 -1.03 18.87 7.61
CA THR A 71 -0.36 19.60 8.69
C THR A 71 -1.30 19.65 9.91
N PRO A 72 -0.80 19.75 11.16
CA PRO A 72 -1.66 19.70 12.35
C PRO A 72 -2.81 20.73 12.35
N HIS A 73 -2.61 21.85 11.65
CA HIS A 73 -3.60 22.93 11.49
C HIS A 73 -4.62 22.69 10.35
N THR A 74 -4.45 21.67 9.51
CA THR A 74 -5.37 21.31 8.41
C THR A 74 -6.04 19.94 8.60
N TRP A 75 -5.83 19.28 9.73
CA TRP A 75 -6.42 17.97 10.04
C TRP A 75 -7.97 17.86 9.86
N PRO A 76 -8.78 18.89 10.19
CA PRO A 76 -10.24 18.77 10.05
C PRO A 76 -10.72 18.70 8.59
N VAL A 77 -9.92 19.15 7.61
CA VAL A 77 -10.33 19.17 6.18
C VAL A 77 -9.90 17.93 5.39
N CYS A 78 -9.00 17.09 5.92
CA CYS A 78 -8.57 15.85 5.27
C CYS A 78 -9.34 14.59 5.73
N THR A 79 -10.29 14.70 6.67
CA THR A 79 -11.04 13.54 7.20
C THR A 79 -12.26 13.15 6.35
N ALA A 80 -12.24 13.47 5.05
CA ALA A 80 -13.23 12.98 4.09
C ALA A 80 -12.61 11.83 3.27
N ILE A 81 -12.33 10.74 3.99
CA ILE A 81 -12.17 9.39 3.44
C ILE A 81 -13.09 8.48 4.24
#